data_AF-A0A2I0VA00-F1
#
_entry.id   AF-A0A2I0VA00-F1
#
_cell.length_a   1.000
_cell.length_b   1.000
_cell.length_c   1.000
_cell.angle_alpha   90.00
_cell.angle_beta   90.00
_cell.angle_gamma   90.00
#
_symmetry.space_group_name_H-M   'P 1'
#
loop_
_entity.id
_entity.type
_entity.pdbx_description
1 polymer ?
#
loop_
_entity_poly.entity_id
_entity_poly.type
_entity_poly.pdbx_seq_one_letter_code
_entity_poly.pdbx_strand_id
1 'polypeptide(L)'
;MLSEVRRQIINSNLKYKEAADKHKRQRLFNVGDLVMVRLRRERFPPGTYSKLSRRKIGPIPITAKINDNAYSVALPAGCNTSSTFNVADIWPYSPPDGGIINISSSESSSSEPGED
;
A
#
# COMPACT_ATOMS: atom_id res chain seq x y z
N MET A 1 -0.20 17.06 40.25
CA MET A 1 -0.16 18.05 39.16
C MET A 1 0.17 17.42 37.80
N LEU A 2 1.38 16.89 37.55
CA LEU A 2 1.72 16.30 36.24
C LEU A 2 0.92 15.04 35.87
N SER A 3 0.56 14.22 36.86
CA SER A 3 -0.31 13.04 36.69
C SER A 3 -1.71 13.42 36.22
N GLU A 4 -2.27 14.49 36.77
CA GLU A 4 -3.59 15.03 36.45
C GLU A 4 -3.68 15.47 34.98
N VAL A 5 -2.66 16.22 34.54
CA VAL A 5 -2.54 16.70 33.15
C VAL A 5 -2.40 15.53 32.18
N ARG A 6 -1.55 14.54 32.49
CA ARG A 6 -1.42 13.33 31.67
C ARG A 6 -2.74 12.57 31.55
N ARG A 7 -3.47 12.42 32.66
CA ARG A 7 -4.78 11.75 32.69
C ARG A 7 -5.79 12.46 31.79
N GLN A 8 -5.86 13.79 31.85
CA GLN A 8 -6.75 14.57 30.99
C GLN A 8 -6.42 14.43 29.50
N ILE A 9 -5.13 14.47 29.14
CA ILE A 9 -4.68 14.26 27.75
C ILE A 9 -5.07 12.86 27.25
N ILE A 10 -4.85 11.82 28.05
CA ILE A 10 -5.22 10.45 27.69
C ILE A 10 -6.73 10.33 27.47
N ASN A 11 -7.54 10.85 28.39
CA ASN A 11 -9.00 10.81 28.29
C ASN A 11 -9.51 11.55 27.04
N SER A 12 -8.93 12.72 26.74
CA SER A 12 -9.27 13.49 25.55
C SER A 12 -8.92 12.73 24.27
N ASN A 13 -7.72 12.14 24.20
CA ASN A 13 -7.27 11.34 23.06
C ASN A 13 -8.15 10.09 22.86
N LEU A 14 -8.56 9.41 23.93
CA LEU A 14 -9.45 8.26 23.86
C LEU A 14 -10.82 8.63 23.30
N LYS A 15 -11.42 9.71 23.82
CA LYS A 15 -12.71 10.21 23.32
C LYS A 15 -12.65 10.60 21.84
N TYR A 16 -11.56 11.25 21.42
CA TYR A 16 -11.34 11.59 20.02
C TYR A 16 -11.21 10.34 19.15
N LYS A 17 -10.43 9.35 19.61
CA LYS A 17 -10.25 8.07 18.90
C LYS A 17 -11.57 7.34 18.72
N GLU A 18 -12.39 7.20 19.77
CA GLU A 18 -13.70 6.54 19.70
C GLU A 18 -14.63 7.21 18.68
N ALA A 19 -14.70 8.55 18.69
CA ALA A 19 -15.51 9.30 17.75
C ALA A 19 -15.04 9.12 16.30
N ALA A 20 -13.73 9.14 16.06
CA ALA A 20 -13.15 8.96 14.72
C ALA A 20 -13.30 7.53 14.21
N ASP A 21 -13.08 6.53 15.08
CA ASP A 21 -13.11 5.12 14.71
C ASP A 21 -14.54 4.62 14.43
N LYS A 22 -15.59 5.28 14.96
CA LYS A 22 -17.01 4.96 14.69
C LYS A 22 -17.36 4.89 13.19
N HIS A 23 -16.68 5.68 12.35
CA HIS A 23 -16.92 5.72 10.91
C HIS A 23 -15.87 4.98 10.08
N LYS A 24 -14.82 4.45 10.72
CA LYS A 24 -13.77 3.71 10.01
C LYS A 24 -14.22 2.27 9.78
N ARG A 25 -14.02 1.80 8.54
CA ARG A 25 -14.08 0.37 8.22
C ARG A 25 -12.71 -0.24 8.45
N GLN A 26 -12.64 -1.27 9.27
CA GLN A 26 -11.40 -2.00 9.49
C GLN A 26 -11.03 -2.77 8.22
N ARG A 27 -9.77 -2.64 7.81
CA ARG A 27 -9.15 -3.46 6.76
C ARG A 27 -7.91 -4.09 7.37
N LEU A 28 -7.87 -5.41 7.39
CA LEU A 28 -6.73 -6.17 7.89
C LEU A 28 -6.17 -6.96 6.74
N PHE A 29 -4.84 -7.04 6.70
CA PHE A 29 -4.11 -7.87 5.78
C PHE A 29 -3.08 -8.69 6.53
N ASN A 30 -2.69 -9.81 5.95
CA ASN A 30 -1.66 -10.70 6.46
C ASN A 30 -0.44 -10.67 5.55
N VAL A 31 0.69 -11.14 6.09
CA VAL A 31 1.90 -11.35 5.30
C VAL A 31 1.61 -12.44 4.27
N GLY A 32 1.98 -12.19 3.01
CA GLY A 32 1.68 -13.06 1.87
C GLY A 32 0.42 -12.69 1.09
N ASP A 33 -0.47 -11.86 1.65
CA ASP A 33 -1.65 -11.40 0.91
C ASP A 33 -1.24 -10.58 -0.30
N LEU A 34 -1.88 -10.86 -1.44
CA LEU A 34 -1.72 -10.07 -2.66
C LEU A 34 -2.59 -8.82 -2.59
N VAL A 35 -1.96 -7.68 -2.78
CA VAL A 35 -2.62 -6.38 -2.70
C VAL A 35 -2.25 -5.47 -3.86
N MET A 36 -3.16 -4.57 -4.21
CA MET A 36 -2.85 -3.43 -5.07
C MET A 36 -2.48 -2.23 -4.22
N VAL A 37 -1.38 -1.57 -4.56
CA VAL A 37 -0.89 -0.42 -3.79
C VAL A 37 -1.03 0.86 -4.59
N ARG A 38 -1.59 1.89 -3.95
CA ARG A 38 -1.72 3.23 -4.55
C ARG A 38 -0.42 4.01 -4.41
N LEU A 39 0.12 4.51 -5.51
CA LEU A 39 1.16 5.52 -5.47
C LEU A 39 0.55 6.93 -5.48
N ARG A 40 1.01 7.79 -4.58
CA ARG A 40 0.60 9.20 -4.51
C ARG A 40 1.35 10.00 -5.56
N ARG A 41 0.74 11.09 -6.05
CA ARG A 41 1.31 11.93 -7.11
C ARG A 41 2.70 12.47 -6.74
N GLU A 42 2.90 12.86 -5.49
CA GLU A 42 4.17 13.38 -4.98
C GLU A 42 5.35 12.39 -5.08
N ARG A 43 5.09 11.10 -5.33
CA ARG A 43 6.11 10.05 -5.41
C ARG A 43 6.55 9.75 -6.84
N PHE A 44 5.85 10.27 -7.83
CA PHE A 44 6.27 10.13 -9.23
C PHE A 44 7.28 11.20 -9.60
N PRO A 45 8.27 10.88 -10.46
CA PRO A 45 9.12 11.90 -11.07
C PRO A 45 8.27 12.96 -11.79
N PRO A 46 8.74 14.22 -11.83
CA PRO A 46 8.03 15.29 -12.53
C PRO A 46 7.89 14.93 -14.01
N GLY A 47 6.68 15.09 -14.56
CA GLY A 47 6.36 14.78 -15.96
C GLY A 47 5.89 13.34 -16.24
N THR A 48 6.13 12.38 -15.33
CA THR A 48 5.66 10.99 -15.52
C THR A 48 4.19 10.80 -15.16
N TYR A 49 3.64 11.68 -14.32
CA TYR A 49 2.25 11.58 -13.85
C TYR A 49 1.26 12.19 -14.86
N SER A 50 0.37 11.36 -15.40
CA SER A 50 -0.78 11.79 -16.23
C SER A 50 -2.10 11.55 -15.51
N LYS A 51 -3.11 12.39 -15.77
CA LYS A 51 -4.42 12.32 -15.09
C LYS A 51 -5.13 10.98 -15.30
N LEU A 52 -4.89 10.33 -16.44
CA LEU A 52 -5.47 9.04 -16.85
C LEU A 52 -4.56 7.83 -16.59
N SER A 53 -3.36 8.03 -16.03
CA SER A 53 -2.45 6.90 -15.79
C SER A 53 -2.99 5.99 -14.67
N ARG A 54 -2.63 4.70 -14.74
CA ARG A 54 -2.92 3.75 -13.67
C ARG A 54 -2.22 4.21 -12.38
N ARG A 55 -3.01 4.42 -11.32
CA ARG A 55 -2.52 4.90 -10.01
C ARG A 55 -2.19 3.78 -9.03
N LYS A 56 -2.60 2.55 -9.34
CA LYS A 56 -2.40 1.36 -8.52
C LYS A 56 -1.39 0.45 -9.21
N ILE A 57 -0.49 -0.11 -8.42
CA ILE A 57 0.50 -1.06 -8.92
C ILE A 57 0.21 -2.43 -8.33
N GLY A 58 0.28 -3.43 -9.22
CA GLY A 58 0.38 -4.86 -8.96
C GLY A 58 -0.85 -5.51 -8.33
N PRO A 59 -0.91 -6.86 -8.38
CA PRO A 59 -0.81 -7.69 -7.19
C PRO A 59 0.63 -7.69 -6.66
N ILE A 60 0.82 -7.19 -5.44
CA ILE A 60 2.10 -7.18 -4.72
C ILE A 60 1.89 -7.92 -3.40
N PRO A 61 2.78 -8.85 -3.01
CA PRO A 61 2.67 -9.52 -1.73
C PRO A 61 3.08 -8.56 -0.60
N ILE A 62 2.33 -8.62 0.51
CA ILE A 62 2.76 -8.00 1.76
C ILE A 62 3.92 -8.82 2.35
N THR A 63 5.03 -8.15 2.61
CA THR A 63 6.25 -8.76 3.16
C THR A 63 6.26 -8.72 4.69
N ALA A 64 5.72 -7.66 5.29
CA ALA A 64 5.67 -7.53 6.75
C ALA A 64 4.48 -6.68 7.20
N LYS A 65 3.92 -7.02 8.36
CA LYS A 65 2.90 -6.24 9.07
C LYS A 65 3.56 -5.46 10.20
N ILE A 66 3.59 -4.13 10.10
CA ILE A 66 4.16 -3.26 11.15
C ILE A 66 3.11 -3.00 12.22
N ASN A 67 1.90 -2.62 11.80
CA ASN A 67 0.71 -2.50 12.64
C ASN A 67 -0.55 -2.65 11.76
N ASP A 68 -1.75 -2.61 12.34
CA ASP A 68 -3.00 -2.72 11.57
C ASP A 68 -3.20 -1.59 10.54
N ASN A 69 -2.47 -0.48 10.69
CA ASN A 69 -2.57 0.72 9.85
C ASN A 69 -1.45 0.80 8.78
N ALA A 70 -0.38 0.01 8.88
CA ALA A 70 0.83 0.15 8.08
C ALA A 70 1.48 -1.21 7.78
N TYR A 71 1.75 -1.44 6.50
CA TYR A 71 2.27 -2.69 5.96
C TYR A 71 3.44 -2.42 5.03
N SER A 72 4.41 -3.32 5.00
CA SER A 72 5.51 -3.29 4.04
C SER A 72 5.24 -4.27 2.91
N VAL A 73 5.47 -3.85 1.67
CA VAL A 73 5.18 -4.63 0.45
C VAL A 73 6.45 -4.82 -0.39
N ALA A 74 6.48 -5.89 -1.20
CA ALA A 74 7.58 -6.16 -2.12
C ALA A 74 7.50 -5.28 -3.38
N LEU A 75 7.90 -4.00 -3.26
CA LEU A 75 7.91 -3.09 -4.41
C LEU A 75 8.95 -3.52 -5.48
N PRO A 76 8.65 -3.33 -6.78
CA PRO A 76 9.63 -3.49 -7.85
C PRO A 76 10.81 -2.52 -7.71
N ALA A 77 12.00 -2.96 -8.13
CA ALA A 77 13.26 -2.19 -8.00
C ALA A 77 13.24 -0.81 -8.66
N GLY A 78 12.37 -0.59 -9.67
CA GLY A 78 12.21 0.71 -10.34
C GLY A 78 11.39 1.75 -9.55
N CYS A 79 10.81 1.40 -8.40
CA CYS A 79 10.03 2.33 -7.59
C CYS A 79 10.94 3.11 -6.61
N ASN A 80 11.07 4.42 -6.81
CA ASN A 80 11.81 5.34 -5.93
C ASN A 80 11.07 5.67 -4.61
N THR A 81 10.23 4.75 -4.12
CA THR A 81 9.30 4.97 -3.01
C THR A 81 9.57 3.96 -1.90
N SER A 82 9.44 4.38 -0.64
CA SER A 82 9.47 3.47 0.50
C SER A 82 8.44 2.36 0.37
N SER A 83 8.83 1.13 0.74
CA SER A 83 7.99 -0.07 0.70
C SER A 83 6.87 -0.09 1.75
N THR A 84 6.83 0.88 2.67
CA THR A 84 5.80 0.95 3.71
C THR A 84 4.61 1.81 3.28
N PHE A 85 3.41 1.22 3.32
CA PHE A 85 2.16 1.87 2.92
C PHE A 85 1.13 1.86 4.06
N ASN A 86 0.33 2.92 4.10
CA ASN A 86 -0.83 2.97 4.98
C ASN A 86 -1.96 2.07 4.44
N VAL A 87 -2.74 1.46 5.33
CA VAL A 87 -3.89 0.60 4.98
C VAL A 87 -4.91 1.29 4.05
N ALA A 88 -5.02 2.62 4.12
CA ALA A 88 -5.88 3.41 3.24
C ALA A 88 -5.41 3.42 1.77
N ASP A 89 -4.12 3.22 1.55
CA ASP A 89 -3.48 3.19 0.22
C ASP A 89 -3.32 1.75 -0.31
N ILE A 90 -3.80 0.75 0.43
CA ILE A 90 -3.75 -0.68 0.08
C ILE A 90 -5.16 -1.18 -0.24
N TRP A 91 -5.26 -1.98 -1.30
CA TRP A 91 -6.50 -2.66 -1.68
C TRP A 91 -6.28 -4.16 -1.82
N PRO A 92 -7.24 -5.01 -1.40
CA PRO A 92 -7.16 -6.44 -1.65
C PRO A 92 -7.16 -6.67 -3.17
N TYR A 93 -6.29 -7.57 -3.63
CA TYR A 93 -6.31 -8.04 -5.00
C TYR A 93 -7.23 -9.25 -5.12
N SER A 94 -8.12 -9.25 -6.12
CA SER A 94 -8.92 -10.42 -6.50
C SER A 94 -8.53 -10.83 -7.92
N PRO A 95 -8.06 -12.06 -8.15
CA PRO A 95 -7.84 -12.54 -9.51
C PRO A 95 -9.18 -12.61 -10.24
N PRO A 96 -9.25 -12.21 -11.52
CA PRO A 96 -10.49 -12.26 -12.29
C PRO A 96 -10.99 -13.71 -12.48
N ASP A 97 -10.09 -14.70 -12.61
CA ASP A 97 -10.46 -16.06 -13.07
C ASP A 97 -9.90 -17.21 -12.20
N GLY A 98 -9.72 -17.02 -10.89
CA GLY A 98 -9.24 -18.10 -9.98
C GLY A 98 -7.82 -18.64 -10.24
N GLY A 99 -7.11 -18.09 -11.24
CA GLY A 99 -5.75 -18.46 -11.58
C GLY A 99 -4.75 -18.10 -10.48
N ILE A 100 -3.86 -19.04 -10.17
CA ILE A 100 -2.73 -18.83 -9.26
C ILE A 100 -1.72 -17.91 -9.96
N ILE A 101 -1.39 -16.78 -9.34
CA ILE A 101 -0.41 -15.84 -9.88
C ILE A 101 0.97 -16.29 -9.38
N ASN A 102 1.73 -16.99 -10.21
CA ASN A 102 3.14 -17.24 -9.92
C ASN A 102 3.92 -15.94 -10.14
N ILE A 103 4.35 -15.32 -9.04
CA ILE A 103 5.21 -14.13 -9.03
C ILE A 103 6.66 -14.59 -9.29
N SER A 104 6.91 -15.22 -10.43
CA SER A 104 8.27 -15.49 -10.86
C SER A 104 8.75 -14.25 -11.61
N SER A 105 9.67 -13.51 -10.99
CA SER A 105 10.44 -12.44 -11.62
C SER A 105 11.23 -13.02 -12.80
N SER A 106 10.64 -13.07 -13.99
CA SER A 106 11.36 -13.32 -15.22
C SER A 106 11.35 -12.04 -16.05
N GLU A 107 12.43 -11.29 -15.90
CA GLU A 107 12.88 -10.35 -16.92
C GLU A 107 13.15 -11.17 -18.20
N SER A 108 12.33 -10.99 -19.22
CA SER A 108 12.66 -11.43 -20.58
C SER A 108 12.31 -10.30 -21.53
N SER A 109 13.29 -9.43 -21.73
CA SER A 109 13.36 -8.55 -22.88
C SER A 109 13.57 -9.40 -24.14
N SER A 110 12.65 -9.35 -25.11
CA SER A 110 12.95 -9.73 -26.49
C SER A 110 12.62 -8.54 -27.39
N SER A 111 13.67 -7.87 -27.85
CA SER A 111 13.60 -6.94 -28.98
C SER A 111 14.08 -7.70 -30.20
N GLU A 112 13.26 -7.80 -31.23
CA GLU A 112 13.71 -8.21 -32.57
C GLU A 112 13.63 -6.98 -33.48
N PRO A 113 14.75 -6.52 -34.05
CA PRO A 113 14.75 -5.54 -35.13
C PRO A 113 14.44 -6.24 -36.45
N GLY A 114 13.43 -5.78 -37.17
CA GLY A 114 13.23 -6.11 -38.58
C GLY A 114 14.16 -5.24 -39.42
N GLU A 115 15.07 -5.87 -40.15
CA GLU A 115 15.88 -5.23 -41.20
C GLU A 115 15.16 -5.43 -42.55
N ASP A 116 15.08 -4.36 -43.35
CA ASP A 116 14.63 -4.34 -44.75
C ASP A 116 15.81 -4.58 -45.71
#